data_AF-A0A0G1Y9G7-F1
#
_entry.id   AF-A0A0G1Y9G7-F1
#
_cell.length_a   1.000
_cell.length_b   1.000
_cell.length_c   1.000
_cell.angle_alpha   90.00
_cell.angle_beta   90.00
_cell.angle_gamma   90.00
#
_symmetry.space_group_name_H-M   'P 1'
#
loop_
_entity.id
_entity.type
_entity.pdbx_description
1 polymer ?
#
loop_
_entity_poly.entity_id
_entity_poly.type
_entity_poly.pdbx_seq_one_letter_code
_entity_poly.pdbx_strand_id
1 'polypeptide(L)'
;MSFIQDFQQLLREKPRYNVKHVMAENCGFSDTAIKSKNCYYCFCVFYCEDVYYARYSRKCTSCSGLTFCVECEWCTECSDCAKCYGCGYCRDCQNCSTCQFCSDCFGCKDCFGCVGLHQKQYCLFNEQLPKDEYRKRMQELHLKNNAHRQLVVQRVEKLRSRHPNLAPHQFMAEDCTGDHLTECKGCYQCYDAFTCEDCLYNIEVNGNRDCSDITVCFETEGSSNCVQAPLNYNCHFLMHTDQCNDCEFCAYSKNLKHCFGCVYLADKEYHILNKPYLPEEYAKEVAKIRKELSAENLHNMGLHFVSDYERNRFLYEEDSCIQSVPPSL
;
A
#
# COMPACT_ATOMS: atom_id res chain seq x y z
N MET A 1 13.59 19.72 -33.69
CA MET A 1 13.90 19.11 -32.38
C MET A 1 13.87 17.60 -32.53
N SER A 2 14.49 16.86 -31.62
CA SER A 2 14.28 15.41 -31.49
C SER A 2 13.11 15.12 -30.54
N PHE A 3 12.52 13.92 -30.63
CA PHE A 3 11.41 13.48 -29.78
C PHE A 3 11.68 13.69 -28.27
N ILE A 4 12.92 13.43 -27.83
CA ILE A 4 13.36 13.59 -26.44
C ILE A 4 13.30 15.07 -26.01
N GLN A 5 13.67 16.02 -26.88
CA GLN A 5 13.63 17.45 -26.55
C GLN A 5 12.20 17.92 -26.31
N ASP A 6 11.27 17.55 -27.19
CA ASP A 6 9.85 17.90 -27.09
C ASP A 6 9.21 17.26 -25.83
N PHE A 7 9.51 15.99 -25.53
CA PHE A 7 9.06 15.30 -24.31
C PHE A 7 9.59 15.96 -23.04
N GLN A 8 10.88 16.27 -22.98
CA GLN A 8 11.49 16.93 -21.82
C GLN A 8 11.04 18.38 -21.64
N GLN A 9 10.63 19.08 -22.71
CA GLN A 9 9.97 20.38 -22.58
C GLN A 9 8.59 20.21 -21.93
N LEU A 10 7.77 19.28 -22.41
CA LEU A 10 6.42 19.04 -21.91
C LEU A 10 6.40 18.67 -20.41
N LEU A 11 7.39 17.89 -19.94
CA LEU A 11 7.58 17.57 -18.51
C LEU A 11 7.83 18.80 -17.62
N ARG A 12 8.45 19.86 -18.13
CA ARG A 12 8.79 21.08 -17.35
C ARG A 12 7.66 22.12 -17.33
N GLU A 13 6.79 22.12 -18.34
CA GLU A 13 5.75 23.13 -18.50
C GLU A 13 4.41 22.82 -17.77
N LYS A 14 4.23 21.61 -17.24
CA LYS A 14 2.90 21.12 -16.80
C LYS A 14 2.86 20.84 -15.30
N PRO A 15 1.80 21.26 -14.57
CA PRO A 15 1.72 21.12 -13.12
C PRO A 15 1.46 19.68 -12.66
N ARG A 16 1.71 19.43 -11.37
CA ARG A 16 1.41 18.16 -10.67
C ARG A 16 0.21 18.34 -9.74
N TYR A 17 -0.59 17.29 -9.55
CA TYR A 17 -1.69 17.27 -8.56
C TYR A 17 -1.20 16.92 -7.15
N ASN A 18 -2.06 17.19 -6.15
CA ASN A 18 -1.73 17.21 -4.73
C ASN A 18 -2.53 16.22 -3.85
N VAL A 19 -3.49 15.48 -4.41
CA VAL A 19 -4.37 14.53 -3.73
C VAL A 19 -4.65 13.37 -4.69
N LYS A 20 -4.75 12.12 -4.20
CA LYS A 20 -5.06 10.96 -5.04
C LYS A 20 -6.36 10.25 -4.67
N HIS A 21 -7.43 10.64 -5.35
CA HIS A 21 -8.74 9.98 -5.27
C HIS A 21 -9.02 9.11 -6.50
N VAL A 22 -9.66 7.96 -6.27
CA VAL A 22 -9.98 6.95 -7.28
C VAL A 22 -11.29 6.30 -6.91
N MET A 23 -12.30 6.38 -7.80
CA MET A 23 -13.62 5.77 -7.56
C MET A 23 -14.14 6.08 -6.13
N ALA A 24 -13.83 7.28 -5.64
CA ALA A 24 -13.92 7.63 -4.23
C ALA A 24 -15.03 8.66 -4.02
N GLU A 25 -15.86 8.43 -3.01
CA GLU A 25 -17.03 9.23 -2.71
C GLU A 25 -16.85 9.90 -1.34
N ASN A 26 -17.03 11.22 -1.25
CA ASN A 26 -16.95 11.95 0.02
C ASN A 26 -15.62 11.74 0.80
N CYS A 27 -14.49 11.67 0.07
CA CYS A 27 -13.14 11.47 0.62
C CYS A 27 -12.29 12.76 0.69
N GLY A 28 -12.91 13.94 0.63
CA GLY A 28 -12.23 15.24 0.38
C GLY A 28 -11.13 15.66 1.36
N PHE A 29 -11.03 15.01 2.53
CA PHE A 29 -10.00 15.25 3.55
C PHE A 29 -9.04 14.06 3.72
N SER A 30 -9.00 13.14 2.75
CA SER A 30 -8.08 12.01 2.73
C SER A 30 -7.03 12.21 1.62
N ASP A 31 -5.78 11.85 1.88
CA ASP A 31 -4.66 12.00 0.95
C ASP A 31 -4.81 11.06 -0.27
N THR A 32 -4.80 9.76 0.02
CA THR A 32 -4.93 8.69 -0.97
C THR A 32 -6.13 7.82 -0.59
N ALA A 33 -7.15 7.82 -1.44
CA ALA A 33 -8.41 7.09 -1.22
C ALA A 33 -8.83 6.37 -2.51
N ILE A 34 -8.86 5.03 -2.46
CA ILE A 34 -9.10 4.17 -3.64
C ILE A 34 -10.26 3.23 -3.38
N LYS A 35 -11.31 3.35 -4.22
CA LYS A 35 -12.59 2.62 -4.08
C LYS A 35 -13.18 2.76 -2.67
N SER A 36 -13.00 3.93 -2.06
CA SER A 36 -13.34 4.21 -0.67
C SER A 36 -14.41 5.30 -0.57
N LYS A 37 -15.22 5.25 0.47
CA LYS A 37 -16.40 6.09 0.68
C LYS A 37 -16.43 6.70 2.08
N ASN A 38 -16.88 7.95 2.19
CA ASN A 38 -17.03 8.69 3.46
C ASN A 38 -15.75 8.74 4.33
N CYS A 39 -14.57 8.59 3.72
CA CYS A 39 -13.31 8.54 4.47
C CYS A 39 -12.76 9.93 4.79
N TYR A 40 -12.57 10.22 6.09
CA TYR A 40 -12.16 11.54 6.60
C TYR A 40 -10.83 11.49 7.35
N TYR A 41 -9.93 12.42 7.04
CA TYR A 41 -8.58 12.52 7.62
C TYR A 41 -7.80 11.21 7.54
N CYS A 42 -7.92 10.51 6.41
CA CYS A 42 -7.29 9.22 6.19
C CYS A 42 -6.09 9.33 5.23
N PHE A 43 -5.04 8.59 5.53
CA PHE A 43 -3.83 8.48 4.72
C PHE A 43 -3.72 7.05 4.24
N CYS A 44 -3.74 6.82 2.93
CA CYS A 44 -3.72 5.46 2.36
C CYS A 44 -4.94 4.61 2.84
N VAL A 45 -6.12 4.79 2.24
CA VAL A 45 -7.32 3.96 2.53
C VAL A 45 -8.01 3.35 1.32
N PHE A 46 -8.29 2.06 1.41
CA PHE A 46 -8.49 1.19 0.26
C PHE A 46 -9.69 0.26 0.46
N TYR A 47 -10.73 0.39 -0.38
CA TYR A 47 -11.98 -0.36 -0.22
C TYR A 47 -12.66 -0.10 1.15
N CYS A 48 -12.52 1.11 1.70
CA CYS A 48 -13.01 1.47 3.04
C CYS A 48 -14.31 2.28 2.98
N GLU A 49 -15.22 2.09 3.94
CA GLU A 49 -16.48 2.84 4.06
C GLU A 49 -16.70 3.34 5.50
N ASP A 50 -17.08 4.60 5.65
CA ASP A 50 -17.27 5.27 6.96
C ASP A 50 -16.04 5.14 7.89
N VAL A 51 -14.86 5.46 7.37
CA VAL A 51 -13.58 5.37 8.11
C VAL A 51 -13.00 6.75 8.44
N TYR A 52 -12.60 6.93 9.69
CA TYR A 52 -12.13 8.21 10.23
C TYR A 52 -10.73 8.07 10.82
N TYR A 53 -9.83 9.02 10.58
CA TYR A 53 -8.49 9.07 11.19
C TYR A 53 -7.67 7.78 11.02
N ALA A 54 -7.71 7.17 9.82
CA ALA A 54 -7.02 5.91 9.54
C ALA A 54 -5.74 6.10 8.71
N ARG A 55 -4.74 5.25 8.99
CA ARG A 55 -3.53 5.11 8.17
C ARG A 55 -3.42 3.71 7.59
N TYR A 56 -3.14 3.62 6.30
CA TYR A 56 -2.78 2.39 5.58
C TYR A 56 -3.74 1.23 5.90
N SER A 57 -5.04 1.46 5.73
CA SER A 57 -6.10 0.55 6.18
C SER A 57 -7.01 0.13 5.02
N ARG A 58 -7.44 -1.14 5.03
CA ARG A 58 -7.96 -1.83 3.83
C ARG A 58 -9.20 -2.67 4.16
N LYS A 59 -10.26 -2.55 3.36
CA LYS A 59 -11.56 -3.23 3.57
C LYS A 59 -12.14 -2.97 4.97
N CYS A 60 -11.95 -1.76 5.51
CA CYS A 60 -12.44 -1.40 6.85
C CYS A 60 -13.77 -0.65 6.77
N THR A 61 -14.70 -0.98 7.66
CA THR A 61 -16.06 -0.44 7.66
C THR A 61 -16.47 0.12 9.02
N SER A 62 -16.99 1.36 9.04
CA SER A 62 -17.48 2.05 10.24
C SER A 62 -16.44 2.12 11.39
N CYS A 63 -15.20 2.49 11.05
CA CYS A 63 -14.05 2.44 11.97
C CYS A 63 -13.44 3.83 12.24
N SER A 64 -12.73 3.99 13.37
CA SER A 64 -12.05 5.24 13.71
C SER A 64 -10.70 5.03 14.40
N GLY A 65 -9.66 5.77 14.00
CA GLY A 65 -8.32 5.65 14.59
C GLY A 65 -7.69 4.29 14.28
N LEU A 66 -7.46 4.00 12.99
CA LEU A 66 -6.82 2.75 12.56
C LEU A 66 -5.39 3.01 12.07
N THR A 67 -4.52 2.02 12.24
CA THR A 67 -3.20 1.97 11.59
C THR A 67 -2.94 0.54 11.13
N PHE A 68 -2.53 0.35 9.86
CA PHE A 68 -2.21 -0.98 9.31
C PHE A 68 -3.30 -2.05 9.54
N CYS A 69 -4.57 -1.65 9.46
CA CYS A 69 -5.71 -2.53 9.74
C CYS A 69 -6.35 -3.09 8.47
N VAL A 70 -6.70 -4.37 8.47
CA VAL A 70 -7.24 -5.10 7.30
C VAL A 70 -8.52 -5.86 7.67
N GLU A 71 -9.60 -5.68 6.90
CA GLU A 71 -10.88 -6.38 7.11
C GLU A 71 -11.43 -6.15 8.54
N CYS A 72 -11.33 -4.92 9.04
CA CYS A 72 -11.80 -4.53 10.37
C CYS A 72 -13.16 -3.82 10.30
N GLU A 73 -14.11 -4.25 11.14
CA GLU A 73 -15.46 -3.71 11.22
C GLU A 73 -15.74 -3.16 12.63
N TRP A 74 -16.31 -1.96 12.72
CA TRP A 74 -16.69 -1.29 13.99
C TRP A 74 -15.52 -1.19 15.00
N CYS A 75 -14.29 -1.09 14.50
CA CYS A 75 -13.07 -1.05 15.31
C CYS A 75 -12.62 0.37 15.64
N THR A 76 -12.00 0.54 16.80
CA THR A 76 -11.54 1.85 17.30
C THR A 76 -10.12 1.80 17.87
N GLU A 77 -9.28 2.77 17.53
CA GLU A 77 -7.94 2.96 18.13
C GLU A 77 -7.07 1.69 18.02
N CYS A 78 -7.10 1.04 16.86
CA CYS A 78 -6.42 -0.24 16.61
C CYS A 78 -5.19 -0.08 15.72
N SER A 79 -4.12 -0.80 16.04
CA SER A 79 -2.94 -0.94 15.18
C SER A 79 -2.74 -2.39 14.75
N ASP A 80 -2.33 -2.62 13.50
CA ASP A 80 -1.78 -3.91 13.06
C ASP A 80 -2.78 -5.08 13.30
N CYS A 81 -4.07 -4.80 13.07
CA CYS A 81 -5.18 -5.71 13.34
C CYS A 81 -5.80 -6.24 12.04
N ALA A 82 -6.08 -7.54 11.98
CA ALA A 82 -6.63 -8.20 10.79
C ALA A 82 -7.88 -9.04 11.10
N LYS A 83 -8.94 -8.89 10.29
CA LYS A 83 -10.21 -9.65 10.40
C LYS A 83 -10.87 -9.49 11.79
N CYS A 84 -10.92 -8.25 12.28
CA CYS A 84 -11.38 -7.93 13.64
C CYS A 84 -12.74 -7.21 13.66
N TYR A 85 -13.62 -7.59 14.59
CA TYR A 85 -14.99 -7.06 14.71
C TYR A 85 -15.24 -6.42 16.08
N GLY A 86 -15.67 -5.16 16.11
CA GLY A 86 -16.07 -4.47 17.35
C GLY A 86 -14.93 -4.34 18.38
N CYS A 87 -13.68 -4.26 17.93
CA CYS A 87 -12.50 -4.22 18.80
C CYS A 87 -12.07 -2.77 19.14
N GLY A 88 -11.40 -2.59 20.28
CA GLY A 88 -11.05 -1.25 20.77
C GLY A 88 -9.71 -1.18 21.49
N TYR A 89 -8.80 -0.28 21.10
CA TYR A 89 -7.45 -0.18 21.68
C TYR A 89 -6.61 -1.46 21.52
N CYS A 90 -6.79 -2.19 20.42
CA CYS A 90 -6.10 -3.45 20.15
C CYS A 90 -4.87 -3.26 19.27
N ARG A 91 -3.91 -4.19 19.42
CA ARG A 91 -2.64 -4.24 18.71
C ARG A 91 -2.33 -5.68 18.30
N ASP A 92 -1.70 -5.90 17.15
CA ASP A 92 -1.16 -7.21 16.73
C ASP A 92 -2.23 -8.34 16.89
N CYS A 93 -3.49 -8.03 16.57
CA CYS A 93 -4.65 -8.87 16.86
C CYS A 93 -5.31 -9.38 15.56
N GLN A 94 -5.48 -10.70 15.46
CA GLN A 94 -6.03 -11.37 14.27
C GLN A 94 -7.29 -12.17 14.60
N ASN A 95 -8.32 -12.11 13.74
CA ASN A 95 -9.56 -12.89 13.86
C ASN A 95 -10.28 -12.72 15.22
N CYS A 96 -10.23 -11.51 15.79
CA CYS A 96 -10.77 -11.22 17.13
C CYS A 96 -12.13 -10.52 17.06
N SER A 97 -13.01 -10.79 18.03
CA SER A 97 -14.31 -10.11 18.14
C SER A 97 -14.54 -9.56 19.55
N THR A 98 -15.12 -8.37 19.68
CA THR A 98 -15.50 -7.76 20.98
C THR A 98 -14.35 -7.68 22.00
N CYS A 99 -13.11 -7.63 21.52
CA CYS A 99 -11.91 -7.53 22.35
C CYS A 99 -11.48 -6.07 22.59
N GLN A 100 -10.96 -5.75 23.78
CA GLN A 100 -10.47 -4.41 24.09
C GLN A 100 -9.12 -4.43 24.82
N PHE A 101 -8.26 -3.45 24.54
CA PHE A 101 -6.91 -3.32 25.14
C PHE A 101 -6.08 -4.61 25.01
N CYS A 102 -6.25 -5.36 23.92
CA CYS A 102 -5.55 -6.64 23.69
C CYS A 102 -4.35 -6.46 22.76
N SER A 103 -3.31 -7.28 22.99
CA SER A 103 -2.06 -7.31 22.22
C SER A 103 -1.78 -8.76 21.80
N ASP A 104 -1.21 -9.01 20.63
CA ASP A 104 -0.69 -10.33 20.23
C ASP A 104 -1.76 -11.47 20.29
N CYS A 105 -3.05 -11.15 20.07
CA CYS A 105 -4.16 -12.10 20.28
C CYS A 105 -4.73 -12.65 18.97
N PHE A 106 -4.90 -13.97 18.91
CA PHE A 106 -5.45 -14.68 17.75
C PHE A 106 -6.78 -15.36 18.09
N GLY A 107 -7.82 -15.17 17.26
CA GLY A 107 -9.09 -15.91 17.37
C GLY A 107 -9.88 -15.64 18.65
N CYS A 108 -9.57 -14.58 19.39
CA CYS A 108 -10.12 -14.32 20.71
C CYS A 108 -11.46 -13.57 20.65
N LYS A 109 -12.33 -13.80 21.64
CA LYS A 109 -13.67 -13.23 21.70
C LYS A 109 -13.96 -12.70 23.10
N ASP A 110 -14.66 -11.57 23.26
CA ASP A 110 -15.02 -11.06 24.59
C ASP A 110 -13.81 -11.07 25.58
N CYS A 111 -12.66 -10.49 25.18
CA CYS A 111 -11.44 -10.43 25.99
C CYS A 111 -11.05 -8.98 26.30
N PHE A 112 -10.51 -8.73 27.49
CA PHE A 112 -10.09 -7.40 27.93
C PHE A 112 -8.66 -7.40 28.49
N GLY A 113 -7.81 -6.48 28.03
CA GLY A 113 -6.48 -6.26 28.61
C GLY A 113 -5.51 -7.43 28.44
N CYS A 114 -5.74 -8.31 27.45
CA CYS A 114 -5.03 -9.59 27.31
C CYS A 114 -3.83 -9.50 26.36
N VAL A 115 -2.86 -10.40 26.52
CA VAL A 115 -1.65 -10.48 25.71
C VAL A 115 -1.37 -11.93 25.31
N GLY A 116 -1.10 -12.21 24.04
CA GLY A 116 -0.62 -13.53 23.59
C GLY A 116 -1.65 -14.66 23.68
N LEU A 117 -2.95 -14.35 23.65
CA LEU A 117 -4.00 -15.36 23.78
C LEU A 117 -4.41 -15.93 22.42
N HIS A 118 -4.46 -17.26 22.32
CA HIS A 118 -4.94 -18.00 21.16
C HIS A 118 -6.27 -18.70 21.47
N GLN A 119 -7.31 -18.38 20.69
CA GLN A 119 -8.66 -18.96 20.73
C GLN A 119 -9.28 -19.00 22.14
N LYS A 120 -9.24 -17.87 22.86
CA LYS A 120 -9.84 -17.70 24.19
C LYS A 120 -11.09 -16.83 24.15
N GLN A 121 -11.95 -17.02 25.15
CA GLN A 121 -13.14 -16.19 25.34
C GLN A 121 -13.39 -15.92 26.83
N TYR A 122 -13.86 -14.73 27.18
CA TYR A 122 -14.09 -14.30 28.57
C TYR A 122 -12.80 -14.21 29.42
N CYS A 123 -11.72 -13.68 28.83
CA CYS A 123 -10.46 -13.43 29.54
C CYS A 123 -10.30 -11.97 29.95
N LEU A 124 -9.81 -11.72 31.16
CA LEU A 124 -9.52 -10.39 31.70
C LEU A 124 -8.08 -10.35 32.21
N PHE A 125 -7.19 -9.59 31.57
CA PHE A 125 -5.76 -9.53 31.91
C PHE A 125 -5.09 -10.93 31.97
N ASN A 126 -5.38 -11.76 30.96
CA ASN A 126 -5.02 -13.19 30.84
C ASN A 126 -5.66 -14.14 31.88
N GLU A 127 -6.49 -13.65 32.79
CA GLU A 127 -7.29 -14.48 33.69
C GLU A 127 -8.54 -15.01 32.94
N GLN A 128 -8.63 -16.33 32.75
CA GLN A 128 -9.83 -16.97 32.18
C GLN A 128 -10.96 -16.97 33.21
N LEU A 129 -12.10 -16.36 32.88
CA LEU A 129 -13.24 -16.24 33.78
C LEU A 129 -14.47 -17.03 33.32
N PRO A 130 -15.38 -17.39 34.24
CA PRO A 130 -16.76 -17.73 33.90
C PRO A 130 -17.44 -16.55 33.18
N LYS A 131 -18.28 -16.86 32.18
CA LYS A 131 -18.96 -15.87 31.32
C LYS A 131 -19.66 -14.74 32.08
N ASP A 132 -20.41 -15.08 33.13
CA ASP A 132 -21.20 -14.09 33.87
C ASP A 132 -20.35 -13.33 34.90
N GLU A 133 -19.24 -13.90 35.37
CA GLU A 133 -18.24 -13.17 36.15
C GLU A 133 -17.48 -12.17 35.29
N TYR A 134 -17.05 -12.57 34.08
CA TYR A 134 -16.45 -11.65 33.10
C TYR A 134 -17.38 -10.47 32.83
N ARG A 135 -18.66 -10.75 32.54
CA ARG A 135 -19.69 -9.71 32.32
C ARG A 135 -19.84 -8.77 33.52
N LYS A 136 -19.81 -9.30 34.76
CA LYS A 136 -19.85 -8.49 35.98
C LYS A 136 -18.60 -7.60 36.11
N ARG A 137 -17.39 -8.18 36.04
CA ARG A 137 -16.13 -7.42 36.15
C ARG A 137 -16.01 -6.36 35.05
N MET A 138 -16.54 -6.62 33.84
CA MET A 138 -16.58 -5.65 32.74
C MET A 138 -17.51 -4.45 33.03
N GLN A 139 -18.63 -4.64 33.73
CA GLN A 139 -19.52 -3.54 34.14
C GLN A 139 -18.88 -2.63 35.21
N GLU A 140 -17.91 -3.15 35.97
CA GLU A 140 -17.16 -2.42 37.00
C GLU A 140 -16.03 -1.54 36.41
N LEU A 141 -15.75 -1.62 35.09
CA LEU A 141 -14.69 -0.86 34.42
C LEU A 141 -15.12 0.56 33.99
N HIS A 142 -14.80 1.56 34.80
CA HIS A 142 -15.08 2.98 34.50
C HIS A 142 -14.13 3.60 33.45
N LEU A 143 -14.14 3.09 32.21
CA LEU A 143 -13.24 3.51 31.12
C LEU A 143 -13.45 4.96 30.61
N LYS A 144 -14.51 5.64 31.04
CA LYS A 144 -14.69 7.08 30.79
C LYS A 144 -13.69 7.95 31.57
N ASN A 145 -13.03 7.42 32.60
CA ASN A 145 -11.98 8.13 33.34
C ASN A 145 -10.61 7.90 32.69
N ASN A 146 -9.92 8.99 32.32
CA ASN A 146 -8.58 8.95 31.71
C ASN A 146 -7.55 8.27 32.61
N ALA A 147 -7.59 8.49 33.93
CA ALA A 147 -6.68 7.83 34.87
C ALA A 147 -6.90 6.31 34.91
N HIS A 148 -8.15 5.85 34.75
CA HIS A 148 -8.46 4.42 34.70
C HIS A 148 -7.98 3.80 33.38
N ARG A 149 -8.13 4.49 32.24
CA ARG A 149 -7.54 4.05 30.96
C ARG A 149 -6.02 3.95 31.04
N GLN A 150 -5.35 4.92 31.67
CA GLN A 150 -3.91 4.85 31.91
C GLN A 150 -3.50 3.67 32.79
N LEU A 151 -4.26 3.34 33.84
CA LEU A 151 -4.02 2.15 34.67
C LEU A 151 -4.23 0.83 33.91
N VAL A 152 -5.21 0.75 33.00
CA VAL A 152 -5.39 -0.40 32.10
C VAL A 152 -4.15 -0.56 31.19
N VAL A 153 -3.74 0.49 30.48
CA VAL A 153 -2.56 0.47 29.61
C VAL A 153 -1.30 0.06 30.39
N GLN A 154 -1.06 0.65 31.56
CA GLN A 154 0.06 0.26 32.43
C GLN A 154 0.00 -1.20 32.90
N ARG A 155 -1.19 -1.83 32.97
CA ARG A 155 -1.32 -3.26 33.31
C ARG A 155 -1.08 -4.15 32.10
N VAL A 156 -1.53 -3.77 30.91
CA VAL A 156 -1.24 -4.48 29.64
C VAL A 156 0.26 -4.47 29.34
N GLU A 157 0.93 -3.32 29.46
CA GLU A 157 2.39 -3.24 29.25
C GLU A 157 3.19 -4.09 30.25
N LYS A 158 2.70 -4.21 31.50
CA LYS A 158 3.28 -5.11 32.52
C LYS A 158 3.02 -6.60 32.27
N LEU A 159 2.01 -6.94 31.45
CA LEU A 159 1.81 -8.31 30.96
C LEU A 159 2.71 -8.57 29.75
N ARG A 160 2.74 -7.65 28.77
CA ARG A 160 3.54 -7.78 27.54
C ARG A 160 5.03 -7.90 27.83
N SER A 161 5.57 -7.07 28.71
CA SER A 161 6.97 -7.18 29.20
C SER A 161 7.32 -8.47 29.95
N ARG A 162 6.36 -9.39 30.15
CA ARG A 162 6.54 -10.73 30.75
C ARG A 162 6.13 -11.87 29.83
N HIS A 163 5.55 -11.58 28.67
CA HIS A 163 5.18 -12.58 27.68
C HIS A 163 6.31 -12.73 26.66
N PRO A 164 6.52 -13.91 26.07
CA PRO A 164 7.36 -14.02 24.88
C PRO A 164 6.70 -13.23 23.75
N ASN A 165 7.36 -12.20 23.25
CA ASN A 165 6.97 -11.58 21.99
C ASN A 165 7.29 -12.55 20.84
N LEU A 166 6.49 -12.51 19.77
CA LEU A 166 6.85 -13.20 18.53
C LEU A 166 8.08 -12.52 17.90
N ALA A 167 8.95 -13.32 17.28
CA ALA A 167 10.17 -12.81 16.66
C ALA A 167 9.92 -12.33 15.22
N PRO A 168 9.09 -13.05 14.45
CA PRO A 168 8.25 -12.42 13.44
C PRO A 168 6.78 -12.88 13.52
N HIS A 169 5.87 -12.00 13.11
CA HIS A 169 4.46 -12.30 12.88
C HIS A 169 4.30 -12.90 11.48
N GLN A 170 4.40 -14.23 11.38
CA GLN A 170 4.22 -14.94 10.12
C GLN A 170 3.07 -15.94 10.25
N PHE A 171 2.08 -15.85 9.37
CA PHE A 171 0.99 -16.81 9.23
C PHE A 171 1.06 -17.48 7.86
N MET A 172 1.15 -18.81 7.81
CA MET A 172 1.22 -19.57 6.55
C MET A 172 2.33 -19.07 5.59
N ALA A 173 3.53 -18.81 6.12
CA ALA A 173 4.71 -18.43 5.34
C ALA A 173 5.71 -19.60 5.25
N GLU A 174 6.37 -19.77 4.10
CA GLU A 174 7.36 -20.81 3.84
C GLU A 174 8.56 -20.20 3.10
N ASP A 175 9.79 -20.48 3.52
CA ASP A 175 11.03 -19.93 2.93
C ASP A 175 11.11 -18.38 2.86
N CYS A 176 10.40 -17.66 3.74
CA CYS A 176 10.29 -16.20 3.74
C CYS A 176 11.21 -15.47 4.74
N THR A 177 11.81 -14.35 4.30
CA THR A 177 12.41 -13.33 5.15
C THR A 177 11.48 -12.12 5.30
N GLY A 178 11.10 -11.77 6.53
CA GLY A 178 10.18 -10.65 6.79
C GLY A 178 9.36 -10.81 8.08
N ASP A 179 8.48 -9.84 8.32
CA ASP A 179 7.59 -9.72 9.48
C ASP A 179 6.21 -9.22 9.00
N HIS A 180 5.15 -9.49 9.77
CA HIS A 180 3.73 -9.26 9.40
C HIS A 180 3.25 -10.02 8.14
N LEU A 181 3.94 -11.10 7.77
CA LEU A 181 3.64 -11.93 6.60
C LEU A 181 2.36 -12.76 6.81
N THR A 182 1.56 -12.92 5.76
CA THR A 182 0.35 -13.77 5.78
C THR A 182 0.12 -14.38 4.41
N GLU A 183 0.21 -15.72 4.32
CA GLU A 183 -0.04 -16.53 3.11
C GLU A 183 0.96 -16.26 1.96
N CYS A 184 2.28 -16.40 2.24
CA CYS A 184 3.42 -16.02 1.36
C CYS A 184 4.41 -17.20 1.12
N LYS A 185 5.17 -17.23 0.02
CA LYS A 185 6.25 -18.24 -0.16
C LYS A 185 7.54 -17.72 -0.82
N GLY A 186 8.68 -18.09 -0.22
CA GLY A 186 10.01 -17.97 -0.82
C GLY A 186 10.66 -16.59 -0.72
N CYS A 187 10.35 -15.79 0.31
CA CYS A 187 10.50 -14.33 0.27
C CYS A 187 11.90 -13.69 0.55
N TYR A 188 12.35 -12.83 -0.37
CA TYR A 188 13.59 -12.04 -0.46
C TYR A 188 13.62 -10.94 -1.60
N GLN A 189 12.64 -10.69 -2.48
CA GLN A 189 11.18 -10.86 -2.43
C GLN A 189 10.56 -10.12 -1.24
N CYS A 190 10.87 -8.82 -1.12
CA CYS A 190 10.37 -7.99 -0.03
C CYS A 190 9.03 -7.36 -0.39
N TYR A 191 7.96 -8.01 0.05
CA TYR A 191 6.62 -7.43 0.11
C TYR A 191 6.31 -7.16 1.61
N ASP A 192 5.23 -7.53 2.30
CA ASP A 192 4.21 -8.56 2.05
C ASP A 192 2.93 -8.21 2.84
N ALA A 193 1.81 -8.04 2.13
CA ALA A 193 0.46 -7.98 2.68
C ALA A 193 -0.56 -8.45 1.61
N PHE A 194 -0.55 -9.78 1.38
CA PHE A 194 -1.27 -10.63 0.40
C PHE A 194 -0.83 -10.46 -1.07
N THR A 195 0.39 -10.90 -1.41
CA THR A 195 1.37 -10.15 -2.23
C THR A 195 2.28 -11.08 -3.06
N CYS A 196 2.66 -10.70 -4.29
CA CYS A 196 3.25 -11.67 -5.23
C CYS A 196 4.16 -11.11 -6.36
N GLU A 197 4.85 -11.94 -7.17
CA GLU A 197 5.69 -13.11 -6.80
C GLU A 197 6.60 -13.57 -7.97
N ASP A 198 7.73 -12.91 -8.16
CA ASP A 198 9.02 -13.46 -8.65
C ASP A 198 10.10 -12.40 -8.28
N CYS A 199 11.37 -12.77 -7.99
CA CYS A 199 12.53 -12.06 -7.30
C CYS A 199 13.61 -11.18 -8.01
N LEU A 200 14.46 -10.45 -7.22
CA LEU A 200 15.06 -9.09 -7.34
C LEU A 200 14.07 -7.90 -7.36
N TYR A 201 12.89 -8.21 -6.84
CA TYR A 201 11.55 -7.74 -7.18
C TYR A 201 10.77 -7.69 -5.79
N ASN A 202 9.85 -6.73 -5.53
CA ASN A 202 9.40 -6.21 -4.20
C ASN A 202 8.05 -5.36 -4.18
N ILE A 203 7.86 -4.51 -3.16
CA ILE A 203 6.99 -3.30 -3.05
C ILE A 203 5.51 -3.50 -2.66
N GLU A 204 5.07 -2.52 -1.87
CA GLU A 204 3.74 -2.25 -1.29
C GLU A 204 3.02 -3.44 -0.65
N VAL A 205 2.54 -4.43 -1.41
CA VAL A 205 1.12 -4.66 -1.83
C VAL A 205 0.88 -4.15 -3.26
N ASN A 206 -0.34 -4.16 -3.79
CA ASN A 206 -0.89 -5.32 -4.51
C ASN A 206 -1.42 -4.94 -5.89
N GLY A 207 -0.61 -5.00 -6.93
CA GLY A 207 0.86 -5.10 -6.90
C GLY A 207 1.47 -6.48 -7.00
N ASN A 208 1.08 -7.19 -8.05
CA ASN A 208 1.65 -8.50 -8.33
C ASN A 208 2.69 -8.38 -9.45
N ARG A 209 3.79 -9.13 -9.32
CA ARG A 209 5.10 -8.78 -9.91
C ARG A 209 5.83 -9.99 -10.47
N ASP A 210 6.54 -9.75 -11.58
CA ASP A 210 7.46 -10.71 -12.23
C ASP A 210 8.83 -10.06 -12.58
N CYS A 211 9.10 -8.80 -12.19
CA CYS A 211 10.19 -8.02 -12.80
C CYS A 211 10.87 -6.94 -11.91
N SER A 212 12.04 -6.45 -12.38
CA SER A 212 13.09 -5.71 -11.66
C SER A 212 12.67 -4.60 -10.68
N ASP A 213 12.43 -3.39 -11.13
CA ASP A 213 11.09 -2.94 -11.51
C ASP A 213 10.14 -2.89 -10.31
N ILE A 214 8.84 -3.23 -10.47
CA ILE A 214 7.64 -2.57 -9.87
C ILE A 214 7.92 -1.29 -9.07
N THR A 215 7.26 -0.15 -9.31
CA THR A 215 5.82 0.12 -9.46
C THR A 215 5.09 0.56 -8.16
N VAL A 216 4.51 -0.34 -7.36
CA VAL A 216 3.09 -0.25 -6.97
C VAL A 216 2.67 0.62 -5.76
N CYS A 217 1.43 1.12 -5.86
CA CYS A 217 0.54 1.72 -4.87
C CYS A 217 -0.96 1.24 -5.00
N PHE A 218 -1.25 -0.09 -5.10
CA PHE A 218 -2.46 -0.93 -5.48
C PHE A 218 -2.68 -1.56 -6.91
N GLU A 219 -1.66 -2.05 -7.67
CA GLU A 219 -1.76 -2.29 -9.14
C GLU A 219 -1.05 -3.51 -9.81
N THR A 220 -0.16 -3.23 -10.77
CA THR A 220 0.37 -4.07 -11.87
C THR A 220 -0.66 -4.83 -12.70
N GLU A 221 -0.36 -5.19 -13.95
CA GLU A 221 0.69 -6.14 -14.38
C GLU A 221 1.71 -5.51 -15.36
N GLY A 222 2.86 -6.16 -15.62
CA GLY A 222 3.87 -5.75 -16.62
C GLY A 222 5.12 -4.98 -16.15
N SER A 223 5.13 -4.41 -14.93
CA SER A 223 6.33 -3.87 -14.25
C SER A 223 7.15 -2.83 -15.08
N SER A 224 8.45 -2.99 -15.34
CA SER A 224 9.10 -2.28 -16.47
C SER A 224 9.24 -0.74 -16.41
N ASN A 225 9.83 0.00 -15.45
CA ASN A 225 10.42 -0.34 -14.14
C ASN A 225 9.56 0.20 -12.97
N CYS A 226 9.21 1.48 -13.06
CA CYS A 226 7.97 2.10 -12.58
C CYS A 226 7.86 2.66 -11.14
N VAL A 227 7.00 3.68 -11.07
CA VAL A 227 6.34 4.20 -9.86
C VAL A 227 4.89 4.46 -10.27
N GLN A 228 4.00 3.55 -9.91
CA GLN A 228 2.70 3.38 -10.52
C GLN A 228 1.74 2.79 -9.48
N ALA A 229 0.47 3.04 -9.74
CA ALA A 229 -0.43 3.75 -8.85
C ALA A 229 -1.51 4.26 -9.81
N PRO A 230 -2.84 4.29 -9.51
CA PRO A 230 -3.77 3.12 -9.45
C PRO A 230 -4.55 2.41 -10.63
N LEU A 231 -4.32 1.11 -10.86
CA LEU A 231 -5.11 0.00 -11.49
C LEU A 231 -4.77 -0.47 -12.94
N ASN A 232 -3.52 -0.38 -13.41
CA ASN A 232 -3.01 -0.61 -14.80
C ASN A 232 -3.06 -2.01 -15.44
N TYR A 233 -2.93 -1.98 -16.78
CA TYR A 233 -2.16 -2.92 -17.63
C TYR A 233 -1.37 -2.10 -18.70
N ASN A 234 -0.23 -2.45 -19.32
CA ASN A 234 0.72 -3.56 -19.10
C ASN A 234 2.21 -3.10 -19.19
N CYS A 235 2.51 -1.83 -18.90
CA CYS A 235 3.87 -1.25 -18.87
C CYS A 235 4.58 -1.21 -20.26
N HIS A 236 5.74 -0.60 -20.53
CA HIS A 236 6.79 0.08 -19.73
C HIS A 236 6.51 1.59 -19.48
N PHE A 237 7.51 2.48 -19.36
CA PHE A 237 8.06 2.87 -18.05
C PHE A 237 7.19 3.98 -17.43
N LEU A 238 6.82 3.85 -16.15
CA LEU A 238 5.73 4.66 -15.56
C LEU A 238 6.12 5.58 -14.40
N MET A 239 5.45 6.73 -14.36
CA MET A 239 5.22 7.56 -13.17
C MET A 239 3.71 7.73 -12.90
N HIS A 240 3.41 7.91 -11.62
CA HIS A 240 2.12 7.61 -10.99
C HIS A 240 0.85 8.18 -11.67
N THR A 241 -0.21 7.37 -11.64
CA THR A 241 -1.64 7.73 -11.58
C THR A 241 -2.57 7.72 -12.80
N ASP A 242 -2.52 6.67 -13.63
CA ASP A 242 -3.63 5.71 -13.85
C ASP A 242 -5.12 6.14 -14.00
N GLN A 243 -6.06 5.31 -14.47
CA GLN A 243 -6.27 3.88 -14.16
C GLN A 243 -6.20 3.00 -15.45
N CYS A 244 -4.98 2.87 -15.99
CA CYS A 244 -4.53 2.60 -17.37
C CYS A 244 -4.91 1.28 -18.05
N ASN A 245 -5.08 1.40 -19.37
CA ASN A 245 -4.29 0.70 -20.38
C ASN A 245 -3.43 1.74 -21.17
N ASP A 246 -2.43 1.44 -21.99
CA ASP A 246 -1.69 0.19 -22.22
C ASP A 246 -0.17 0.34 -21.99
N CYS A 247 0.32 1.57 -21.76
CA CYS A 247 1.67 2.00 -21.32
C CYS A 247 2.78 2.27 -22.38
N GLU A 248 3.97 2.63 -21.89
CA GLU A 248 5.02 3.48 -22.49
C GLU A 248 4.69 4.98 -22.64
N PHE A 249 5.65 5.89 -22.48
CA PHE A 249 6.44 6.10 -21.25
C PHE A 249 5.82 7.33 -20.59
N CYS A 250 5.72 7.37 -19.26
CA CYS A 250 4.55 8.01 -18.66
C CYS A 250 4.88 9.07 -17.62
N ALA A 251 4.08 10.14 -17.59
CA ALA A 251 4.03 11.07 -16.45
C ALA A 251 2.61 11.62 -16.21
N TYR A 252 2.20 11.58 -14.93
CA TYR A 252 1.06 12.27 -14.32
C TYR A 252 -0.30 12.17 -15.06
N SER A 253 -0.47 11.16 -15.90
CA SER A 253 -1.42 10.04 -15.78
C SER A 253 -2.85 10.29 -15.23
N LYS A 254 -3.79 9.48 -15.75
CA LYS A 254 -5.27 9.45 -15.59
C LYS A 254 -5.80 8.15 -16.24
N ASN A 255 -7.12 7.88 -16.27
CA ASN A 255 -7.72 6.75 -17.01
C ASN A 255 -7.26 6.76 -18.48
N LEU A 256 -6.81 5.62 -19.04
CA LEU A 256 -6.08 5.63 -20.30
C LEU A 256 -6.37 4.47 -21.27
N LYS A 257 -6.42 4.85 -22.55
CA LYS A 257 -5.92 4.23 -23.80
C LYS A 257 -5.59 5.40 -24.75
N HIS A 258 -4.75 5.33 -25.77
CA HIS A 258 -3.79 4.29 -26.17
C HIS A 258 -2.37 4.89 -26.10
N CYS A 259 -1.34 4.09 -25.74
CA CYS A 259 -0.11 4.67 -25.17
C CYS A 259 1.18 4.62 -26.02
N PHE A 260 1.87 5.77 -26.04
CA PHE A 260 3.33 5.92 -26.18
C PHE A 260 3.76 7.36 -25.81
N GLY A 261 4.68 7.53 -24.84
CA GLY A 261 5.38 8.78 -24.51
C GLY A 261 4.54 10.02 -24.13
N CYS A 262 3.88 10.02 -22.96
CA CYS A 262 2.79 10.96 -22.64
C CYS A 262 2.94 11.78 -21.34
N VAL A 263 2.47 13.04 -21.38
CA VAL A 263 2.21 13.91 -20.21
C VAL A 263 0.88 14.67 -20.39
N TYR A 264 -0.10 14.40 -19.51
CA TYR A 264 -1.40 15.09 -19.37
C TYR A 264 -2.33 15.21 -20.61
N LEU A 265 -3.19 14.19 -20.81
CA LEU A 265 -4.32 14.16 -21.76
C LEU A 265 -5.50 13.34 -21.19
N ALA A 266 -6.62 13.95 -20.83
CA ALA A 266 -7.84 13.19 -20.49
C ALA A 266 -8.57 12.70 -21.76
N ASP A 267 -9.18 11.52 -21.69
CA ASP A 267 -10.21 10.99 -22.59
C ASP A 267 -9.90 11.09 -24.11
N LYS A 268 -8.69 10.66 -24.51
CA LYS A 268 -8.16 10.80 -25.89
C LYS A 268 -7.27 9.63 -26.33
N GLU A 269 -7.53 9.13 -27.54
CA GLU A 269 -6.75 8.08 -28.21
C GLU A 269 -5.88 8.64 -29.36
N TYR A 270 -4.92 7.85 -29.86
CA TYR A 270 -4.07 8.16 -31.04
C TYR A 270 -3.38 9.54 -30.99
N HIS A 271 -2.72 9.86 -29.89
CA HIS A 271 -1.94 11.11 -29.75
C HIS A 271 -0.46 10.83 -29.47
N ILE A 272 0.44 11.63 -30.08
CA ILE A 272 1.87 11.66 -29.76
C ILE A 272 2.22 13.10 -29.34
N LEU A 273 2.78 13.27 -28.14
CA LEU A 273 3.15 14.59 -27.59
C LEU A 273 2.03 15.65 -27.76
N ASN A 274 0.82 15.25 -27.38
CA ASN A 274 -0.43 16.03 -27.42
C ASN A 274 -0.95 16.42 -28.83
N LYS A 275 -0.39 15.86 -29.91
CA LYS A 275 -0.85 16.01 -31.30
C LYS A 275 -1.67 14.77 -31.73
N PRO A 276 -2.86 14.92 -32.36
CA PRO A 276 -3.68 13.80 -32.83
C PRO A 276 -3.20 13.20 -34.16
N TYR A 277 -3.47 11.92 -34.40
CA TYR A 277 -3.12 11.15 -35.60
C TYR A 277 -4.30 10.25 -36.04
N LEU A 278 -4.36 9.84 -37.31
CA LEU A 278 -5.20 8.71 -37.69
C LEU A 278 -4.59 7.38 -37.19
N PRO A 279 -5.38 6.33 -36.90
CA PRO A 279 -4.86 5.08 -36.29
C PRO A 279 -3.70 4.43 -37.06
N GLU A 280 -3.78 4.41 -38.39
CA GLU A 280 -2.70 3.90 -39.25
C GLU A 280 -1.42 4.75 -39.21
N GLU A 281 -1.55 6.06 -39.05
CA GLU A 281 -0.41 6.99 -39.02
C GLU A 281 0.28 6.95 -37.65
N TYR A 282 -0.52 6.90 -36.59
CA TYR A 282 -0.07 6.69 -35.22
C TYR A 282 0.82 5.45 -35.10
N ALA A 283 0.35 4.30 -35.62
CA ALA A 283 1.10 3.05 -35.61
C ALA A 283 2.45 3.15 -36.36
N LYS A 284 2.48 3.87 -37.49
CA LYS A 284 3.69 4.07 -38.30
C LYS A 284 4.71 4.97 -37.58
N GLU A 285 4.28 6.06 -36.95
CA GLU A 285 5.18 7.00 -36.26
C GLU A 285 5.69 6.43 -34.93
N VAL A 286 4.86 5.72 -34.14
CA VAL A 286 5.33 5.03 -32.92
C VAL A 286 6.39 3.97 -33.24
N ALA A 287 6.18 3.17 -34.30
CA ALA A 287 7.17 2.18 -34.74
C ALA A 287 8.49 2.83 -35.19
N LYS A 288 8.43 4.00 -35.84
CA LYS A 288 9.59 4.81 -36.21
C LYS A 288 10.35 5.33 -34.97
N ILE A 289 9.66 5.99 -34.03
CA ILE A 289 10.30 6.56 -32.83
C ILE A 289 10.94 5.46 -31.97
N ARG A 290 10.25 4.32 -31.76
CA ARG A 290 10.83 3.16 -31.05
C ARG A 290 12.12 2.66 -31.69
N LYS A 291 12.19 2.63 -33.03
CA LYS A 291 13.39 2.23 -33.78
C LYS A 291 14.53 3.25 -33.66
N GLU A 292 14.21 4.54 -33.73
CA GLU A 292 15.17 5.65 -33.55
C GLU A 292 15.79 5.60 -32.13
N LEU A 293 14.96 5.55 -31.08
CA LEU A 293 15.41 5.47 -29.70
C LEU A 293 16.21 4.18 -29.39
N SER A 294 15.80 3.04 -29.96
CA SER A 294 16.52 1.77 -29.77
C SER A 294 17.89 1.75 -30.44
N ALA A 295 18.03 2.38 -31.61
CA ALA A 295 19.31 2.45 -32.32
C ALA A 295 20.36 3.32 -31.59
N GLU A 296 19.92 4.30 -30.81
CA GLU A 296 20.78 5.19 -30.00
C GLU A 296 20.91 4.73 -28.53
N ASN A 297 20.29 3.60 -28.14
CA ASN A 297 20.21 3.09 -26.76
C ASN A 297 19.53 4.06 -25.75
N LEU A 298 18.58 4.87 -26.24
CA LEU A 298 17.85 5.88 -25.46
C LEU A 298 16.45 5.43 -25.02
N HIS A 299 16.10 4.16 -25.26
CA HIS A 299 14.82 3.54 -24.91
C HIS A 299 14.77 3.05 -23.45
N ASN A 300 15.03 3.95 -22.49
CA ASN A 300 15.14 3.64 -21.06
C ASN A 300 14.57 4.77 -20.17
N MET A 301 14.39 4.53 -18.88
CA MET A 301 13.80 5.50 -17.93
C MET A 301 14.53 6.86 -17.88
N GLY A 302 15.80 6.93 -18.29
CA GLY A 302 16.64 8.13 -18.30
C GLY A 302 16.05 9.34 -19.01
N LEU A 303 15.14 9.13 -19.96
CA LEU A 303 14.42 10.18 -20.68
C LEU A 303 13.56 11.09 -19.76
N HIS A 304 13.19 10.63 -18.57
CA HIS A 304 12.42 11.39 -17.58
C HIS A 304 13.25 12.35 -16.71
N PHE A 305 14.57 12.18 -16.64
CA PHE A 305 15.43 12.94 -15.73
C PHE A 305 15.86 14.26 -16.38
N VAL A 306 15.17 15.33 -15.97
CA VAL A 306 15.13 16.62 -16.68
C VAL A 306 15.75 17.79 -15.91
N SER A 307 16.06 17.62 -14.63
CA SER A 307 16.72 18.62 -13.80
C SER A 307 18.24 18.46 -13.80
N ASP A 308 18.94 19.55 -13.50
CA ASP A 308 20.40 19.51 -13.36
C ASP A 308 20.83 18.74 -12.11
N TYR A 309 19.97 18.59 -11.10
CA TYR A 309 20.22 17.73 -9.94
C TYR A 309 20.34 16.25 -10.35
N GLU A 310 19.33 15.71 -11.05
CA GLU A 310 19.33 14.32 -11.51
C GLU A 310 20.51 14.06 -12.46
N ARG A 311 20.78 15.00 -13.38
CA ARG A 311 21.88 14.88 -14.35
C ARG A 311 23.27 14.88 -13.70
N ASN A 312 23.50 15.73 -12.69
CA ASN A 312 24.75 15.68 -11.92
C ASN A 312 24.87 14.38 -11.13
N ARG A 313 23.75 13.86 -10.57
CA ARG A 313 23.74 12.59 -9.85
C ARG A 313 24.24 11.42 -10.72
N PHE A 314 23.72 11.27 -11.94
CA PHE A 314 24.17 10.24 -12.90
C PHE A 314 25.64 10.35 -13.35
N LEU A 315 26.30 11.49 -13.18
CA LEU A 315 27.69 11.69 -13.60
C LEU A 315 28.71 11.46 -12.47
N TYR A 316 28.29 11.51 -11.21
CA TYR A 316 29.20 11.61 -10.06
C TYR A 316 28.82 10.75 -8.84
N GLU A 317 27.73 9.98 -8.88
CA GLU A 317 27.37 9.05 -7.80
C GLU A 317 28.07 7.69 -8.00
N GLU A 318 28.97 7.34 -7.08
CA GLU A 318 29.80 6.12 -7.16
C GLU A 318 29.13 4.87 -6.53
N ASP A 319 28.01 5.03 -5.84
CA ASP A 319 27.39 3.99 -5.00
C ASP A 319 25.98 3.62 -5.49
N SER A 320 25.76 2.33 -5.74
CA SER A 320 24.44 1.78 -6.07
C SER A 320 23.80 1.20 -4.82
N CYS A 321 22.71 1.82 -4.34
CA CYS A 321 21.99 1.43 -3.11
C CYS A 321 21.38 0.01 -3.10
N ILE A 322 21.61 -0.79 -4.14
CA ILE A 322 21.19 -2.18 -4.32
C ILE A 322 22.42 -2.96 -4.79
N GLN A 323 22.83 -4.00 -4.05
CA GLN A 323 23.92 -4.87 -4.49
C GLN A 323 23.41 -5.79 -5.62
N SER A 324 24.11 -5.80 -6.75
CA SER A 324 23.70 -6.50 -7.98
C SER A 324 23.94 -8.02 -7.98
N VAL A 325 24.49 -8.57 -6.89
CA VAL A 325 24.72 -10.00 -6.69
C VAL A 325 24.01 -10.40 -5.40
N PRO A 326 23.04 -11.33 -5.41
CA PRO A 326 22.42 -11.81 -4.18
C PRO A 326 23.45 -12.54 -3.31
N PRO A 327 23.34 -12.47 -1.97
CA PRO A 327 24.24 -13.21 -1.09
C PRO A 327 24.10 -14.71 -1.33
N SER A 328 25.24 -15.40 -1.41
CA SER A 328 25.26 -16.87 -1.43
C SER A 328 24.83 -17.43 -0.07
N LEU A 329 23.82 -18.31 -0.09
CA LEU A 329 23.37 -19.12 1.04
C LEU A 329 24.43 -20.15 1.47
#